data_AF-A0A2S6HEP3-F1
#
_entry.id   AF-A0A2S6HEP3-F1
#
_cell.length_a   1.000
_cell.length_b   1.000
_cell.length_c   1.000
_cell.angle_alpha   90.00
_cell.angle_beta   90.00
_cell.angle_gamma   90.00
#
_symmetry.space_group_name_H-M   'P 1'
#
loop_
_entity.id
_entity.type
_entity.pdbx_description
1 polymer ?
#
loop_
_entity_poly.entity_id
_entity_poly.type
_entity_poly.pdbx_seq_one_letter_code
_entity_poly.pdbx_strand_id
1 'polypeptide(L)'
;MSLKSVNQYAKELKLDYPKLTEFEALNLAIGMQRNEIFRVGLNVSSDDSYPSALEALAIALGFHSSGSGNVIDALKEIANNIESK
;
A
#
# COMPACT_ATOMS: atom_id res chain seq x y z
N MET A 1 -0.50 7.21 -12.98
CA MET A 1 -0.70 8.07 -11.78
C MET A 1 0.62 8.77 -11.50
N SER A 2 0.65 10.10 -11.37
CA SER A 2 1.90 10.84 -11.08
C SER A 2 2.04 11.00 -9.56
N LEU A 3 3.17 10.59 -9.01
CA LEU A 3 3.47 10.76 -7.59
C LEU A 3 3.61 12.25 -7.26
N LYS A 4 2.80 12.74 -6.32
CA LYS A 4 2.96 14.10 -5.79
C LYS A 4 4.21 14.20 -4.92
N SER A 5 4.84 15.38 -4.91
CA SER A 5 5.93 15.69 -4.00
C SER A 5 5.42 15.95 -2.57
N VAL A 6 6.29 15.80 -1.58
CA VAL A 6 5.97 16.15 -0.17
C VAL A 6 5.44 17.59 -0.07
N ASN A 7 6.05 18.53 -0.80
CA ASN A 7 5.62 19.93 -0.77
C ASN A 7 4.22 20.13 -1.36
N GLN A 8 3.83 19.34 -2.36
CA GLN A 8 2.47 19.38 -2.90
C GLN A 8 1.46 18.88 -1.87
N TYR A 9 1.73 17.76 -1.20
CA TYR A 9 0.87 17.27 -0.12
C TYR A 9 0.79 18.24 1.07
N ALA A 10 1.91 18.82 1.50
CA ALA A 10 1.94 19.77 2.60
C ALA A 10 1.14 21.05 2.28
N LYS A 11 1.20 21.52 1.02
CA LYS A 11 0.42 22.68 0.56
C LYS A 11 -1.08 22.39 0.58
N GLU A 12 -1.49 21.21 0.12
CA GLU A 12 -2.90 20.77 0.16
C GLU A 12 -3.39 20.63 1.61
N LEU A 13 -2.60 19.99 2.49
CA LEU A 13 -2.91 19.86 3.92
C LEU A 13 -3.10 21.22 4.61
N LYS A 14 -2.34 22.24 4.23
CA LYS A 14 -2.48 23.60 4.79
C LYS A 14 -3.71 24.35 4.28
N LEU A 15 -4.22 24.00 3.11
CA LEU A 15 -5.49 24.55 2.61
C LEU A 15 -6.67 23.93 3.38
N ASP A 16 -6.64 22.62 3.57
CA ASP A 16 -7.73 21.88 4.24
C ASP A 16 -7.70 22.04 5.77
N TYR A 17 -6.49 22.15 6.34
CA TYR A 17 -6.26 22.27 7.78
C TYR A 17 -5.32 23.46 8.09
N PRO A 18 -5.82 24.70 8.05
CA PRO A 18 -4.99 25.90 8.19
C PRO A 18 -4.22 25.98 9.51
N LYS A 19 -4.75 25.34 10.57
CA LYS A 19 -4.20 25.31 11.93
C LYS A 19 -2.96 24.43 12.08
N LEU A 20 -2.67 23.54 11.12
CA LEU A 20 -1.44 22.74 11.17
C LEU A 20 -0.22 23.65 11.09
N THR A 21 0.76 23.41 11.94
CA THR A 21 2.09 24.00 11.78
C THR A 21 2.76 23.46 10.51
N GLU A 22 3.76 24.17 9.99
CA GLU A 22 4.52 23.67 8.83
C GLU A 22 5.16 22.31 9.11
N PHE A 23 5.69 22.13 10.33
CA PHE A 23 6.30 20.88 10.75
C PHE A 23 5.30 19.72 10.74
N GLU A 24 4.11 19.91 11.31
CA GLU A 24 3.06 18.86 11.31
C GLU A 24 2.58 18.53 9.90
N ALA A 25 2.37 19.55 9.06
CA ALA A 25 1.94 19.36 7.67
C ALA A 25 3.00 18.60 6.84
N LEU A 26 4.29 18.93 7.00
CA LEU A 26 5.38 18.22 6.35
C LEU A 26 5.49 16.76 6.84
N ASN A 27 5.36 16.53 8.15
CA ASN A 27 5.45 15.19 8.71
C ASN A 27 4.33 14.27 8.19
N LEU A 28 3.09 14.80 8.11
CA LEU A 28 1.95 14.09 7.50
C LEU A 28 2.17 13.86 6.00
N ALA A 29 2.64 14.87 5.28
CA ALA A 29 2.90 14.79 3.84
C ALA A 29 3.93 13.71 3.47
N ILE A 30 4.98 13.52 4.29
CA ILE A 30 5.94 12.43 4.12
C ILE A 30 5.24 11.06 4.24
N GLY A 31 4.38 10.90 5.25
CA GLY A 31 3.58 9.68 5.43
C GLY A 31 2.68 9.39 4.23
N MET A 32 1.99 10.41 3.72
CA MET A 32 1.11 10.30 2.55
C MET A 32 1.90 9.90 1.30
N GLN A 33 3.03 10.58 1.01
CA GLN A 33 3.84 10.25 -0.16
C GLN A 33 4.40 8.83 -0.08
N ARG A 34 4.91 8.42 1.09
CA ARG A 34 5.40 7.06 1.30
C ARG A 34 4.32 6.01 1.01
N ASN A 35 3.11 6.24 1.50
CA ASN A 35 1.99 5.33 1.25
C ASN A 35 1.63 5.28 -0.23
N GLU A 36 1.64 6.40 -0.94
CA GLU A 36 1.36 6.44 -2.38
C GLU A 36 2.43 5.73 -3.21
N ILE A 37 3.71 5.87 -2.85
CA ILE A 37 4.81 5.09 -3.44
C ILE A 37 4.54 3.60 -3.28
N PHE A 38 4.14 3.16 -2.08
CA PHE A 38 3.79 1.76 -1.86
C PHE A 38 2.56 1.32 -2.66
N ARG A 39 1.51 2.14 -2.75
CA ARG A 39 0.31 1.81 -3.55
C ARG A 39 0.63 1.64 -5.03
N VAL A 40 1.39 2.57 -5.60
CA VAL A 40 1.82 2.50 -7.00
C VAL A 40 2.78 1.33 -7.22
N GLY A 41 3.77 1.16 -6.34
CA GLY A 41 4.79 0.12 -6.45
C GLY A 41 4.27 -1.30 -6.22
N LEU A 42 3.24 -1.47 -5.39
CA LEU A 42 2.61 -2.76 -5.09
C LEU A 42 1.25 -2.93 -5.79
N ASN A 43 0.92 -2.07 -6.75
CA ASN A 43 -0.36 -2.04 -7.47
C ASN A 43 -1.59 -2.34 -6.59
N VAL A 44 -1.65 -1.75 -5.39
CA VAL A 44 -2.69 -2.05 -4.40
C VAL A 44 -3.96 -1.32 -4.81
N SER A 45 -5.06 -2.06 -5.02
CA SER A 45 -6.35 -1.45 -5.29
C SER A 45 -6.84 -0.64 -4.07
N SER A 46 -7.41 0.54 -4.32
CA SER A 46 -8.10 1.33 -3.28
C SER A 46 -9.49 0.80 -2.96
N ASP A 47 -10.11 0.13 -3.93
CA ASP A 47 -11.51 -0.24 -3.92
C ASP A 47 -11.70 -1.75 -4.06
N ASP A 48 -10.63 -2.52 -3.86
CA ASP A 48 -10.55 -3.98 -3.99
C ASP A 48 -11.03 -4.53 -5.35
N SER A 49 -11.18 -3.68 -6.39
CA SER A 49 -11.62 -4.13 -7.73
C SER A 49 -10.62 -5.05 -8.44
N TYR A 50 -9.37 -5.07 -8.00
CA TYR A 50 -8.30 -5.90 -8.55
C TYR A 50 -7.36 -6.35 -7.43
N PRO A 51 -6.81 -7.57 -7.50
CA PRO A 51 -5.84 -8.03 -6.53
C PRO A 51 -4.60 -7.12 -6.57
N SER A 52 -4.10 -6.77 -5.38
CA SER A 52 -2.80 -6.14 -5.22
C SER A 52 -1.69 -6.97 -5.86
N ALA A 53 -0.52 -6.38 -6.14
CA ALA A 53 0.60 -7.14 -6.71
C ALA A 53 1.00 -8.35 -5.85
N LEU A 54 0.89 -8.24 -4.52
CA LEU A 54 1.12 -9.34 -3.59
C LEU A 54 0.06 -10.44 -3.71
N GLU A 55 -1.22 -10.07 -3.78
CA GLU A 55 -2.31 -11.03 -3.98
C GLU A 55 -2.23 -11.69 -5.36
N ALA A 56 -1.86 -10.93 -6.40
CA ALA A 56 -1.67 -11.44 -7.75
C ALA A 56 -0.50 -12.44 -7.81
N LEU A 57 0.61 -12.16 -7.12
CA LEU A 57 1.72 -13.10 -6.96
C LEU A 57 1.29 -14.36 -6.21
N ALA A 58 0.54 -14.22 -5.12
CA ALA A 58 0.02 -15.35 -4.37
C ALA A 58 -0.88 -16.24 -5.26
N ILE A 59 -1.83 -15.63 -5.99
CA ILE A 59 -2.69 -16.33 -6.95
C ILE A 59 -1.85 -17.06 -8.01
N ALA A 60 -0.85 -16.40 -8.60
CA ALA A 60 0.03 -17.00 -9.61
C ALA A 60 0.84 -18.19 -9.05
N LEU A 61 1.14 -18.20 -7.75
CA LEU A 61 1.81 -19.29 -7.05
C LEU A 61 0.84 -20.42 -6.62
N GLY A 62 -0.43 -20.35 -7.02
CA GLY A 62 -1.43 -21.38 -6.75
C GLY A 62 -2.21 -21.17 -5.46
N PHE A 63 -2.10 -20.00 -4.82
CA PHE A 63 -2.90 -19.66 -3.65
C PHE A 63 -4.31 -19.22 -4.08
N HIS A 64 -5.29 -20.10 -3.88
CA HIS A 64 -6.70 -19.85 -4.19
C HIS A 64 -7.46 -19.77 -2.86
N SER A 65 -7.30 -18.67 -2.13
CA SER A 65 -8.05 -18.47 -0.89
C SER A 65 -9.55 -18.44 -1.20
N SER A 66 -10.28 -19.39 -0.63
CA SER A 66 -11.74 -19.34 -0.50
C SER A 66 -12.17 -18.75 0.85
N GLY A 67 -11.25 -18.08 1.57
CA GLY A 67 -11.45 -17.67 2.95
C GLY A 67 -10.56 -16.49 3.34
N SER A 68 -11.15 -15.54 4.07
CA SER A 68 -10.58 -14.27 4.54
C SER A 68 -9.34 -14.42 5.43
N GLY A 69 -8.23 -14.88 4.86
CA GLY A 69 -6.92 -14.99 5.50
C GLY A 69 -6.08 -13.77 5.17
N ASN A 70 -5.39 -13.22 6.16
CA ASN A 70 -4.53 -12.05 5.98
C ASN A 70 -3.32 -12.39 5.09
N VAL A 71 -2.77 -11.41 4.37
CA VAL A 71 -1.63 -11.58 3.43
C VAL A 71 -0.41 -12.28 4.07
N ILE A 72 -0.15 -12.08 5.36
CA ILE A 72 0.92 -12.75 6.11
C ILE A 72 0.70 -14.27 6.20
N ASP A 73 -0.55 -14.71 6.36
CA ASP A 73 -0.86 -16.14 6.43
C ASP A 73 -0.66 -16.80 5.07
N ALA A 74 -1.05 -16.11 3.99
CA ALA A 74 -0.81 -16.55 2.62
C ALA A 74 0.70 -16.65 2.29
N LEU A 75 1.49 -15.63 2.69
CA LEU A 75 2.95 -15.64 2.46
C LEU A 75 3.66 -16.75 3.24
N LYS A 76 3.21 -17.05 4.46
CA LYS A 76 3.75 -18.17 5.25
C LYS A 76 3.46 -19.52 4.62
N GLU A 77 2.24 -19.74 4.12
CA GLU A 77 1.90 -20.99 3.42
C GLU A 77 2.71 -21.20 2.14
N ILE A 78 2.93 -20.12 1.38
CA ILE A 78 3.76 -20.17 0.17
C ILE A 78 5.21 -20.54 0.53
N ALA A 79 5.80 -19.91 1.55
CA ALA A 79 7.15 -20.24 1.99
C ALA A 79 7.28 -21.71 2.43
N ASN A 80 6.32 -22.20 3.21
CA ASN A 80 6.32 -23.59 3.70
C ASN A 80 6.16 -24.64 2.57
N ASN A 81 5.40 -24.32 1.52
CA ASN A 81 5.25 -25.20 0.36
C ASN A 81 6.51 -25.28 -0.51
N ILE A 82 7.34 -24.23 -0.52
CA ILE A 82 8.63 -24.23 -1.23
C ILE A 82 9.65 -25.11 -0.50
N GLU A 83 9.65 -25.12 0.84
CA GLU A 83 10.58 -25.94 1.63
C GLU A 83 10.24 -27.44 1.65
N SER A 84 9.02 -27.82 1.23
CA SER A 84 8.56 -29.21 1.21
C SER A 84 8.84 -29.94 -0.13
N LYS A 85 9.55 -29.30 -1.07
CA LYS A 85 9.93 -29.84 -2.38
C LYS A 85 11.44 -30.02 -2.49
#